data_AF-A0A929KGS0-F1
#
_entry.id   AF-A0A929KGS0-F1
#
_cell.length_a   1.000
_cell.length_b   1.000
_cell.length_c   1.000
_cell.angle_alpha   90.00
_cell.angle_beta   90.00
_cell.angle_gamma   90.00
#
_symmetry.space_group_name_H-M   'P 1'
#
loop_
_entity.id
_entity.type
_entity.pdbx_description
1 polymer ?
#
loop_
_entity_poly.entity_id
_entity_poly.type
_entity_poly.pdbx_seq_one_letter_code
_entity_poly.pdbx_strand_id
1 'polypeptide(L)'
;MSDYSELILANKNSGRTKDLEDALNGVEVTYARWLGNRVNIHTGEKPDRLGNYFRCFYNETGIQFYVKDGLPTDITNACWSAFRSIFDNKG
;
A
#
# COMPACT_ATOMS: atom_id res chain seq x y z
N MET A 1 -10.72 -14.66 19.02
CA MET A 1 -10.09 -13.41 18.54
C MET A 1 -8.61 -13.70 18.46
N SER A 2 -8.06 -13.83 17.26
CA SER A 2 -6.64 -14.10 17.07
C SER A 2 -5.86 -12.81 17.36
N ASP A 3 -4.93 -12.86 18.32
CA ASP A 3 -4.10 -11.72 18.71
C ASP A 3 -2.88 -11.64 17.79
N TYR A 4 -2.87 -10.66 16.88
CA TYR A 4 -1.77 -10.43 15.94
C TYR A 4 -0.79 -9.35 16.43
N SER A 5 -0.89 -8.94 17.70
CA SER A 5 -0.07 -7.85 18.26
C SER A 5 1.43 -8.16 18.13
N GLU A 6 1.84 -9.42 18.31
CA GLU A 6 3.25 -9.82 18.18
C GLU A 6 3.79 -9.68 16.75
N LEU A 7 3.02 -10.05 15.73
CA LEU A 7 3.41 -9.90 14.32
C LEU A 7 3.49 -8.42 13.92
N ILE A 8 2.53 -7.62 14.40
CA ILE A 8 2.52 -6.17 14.20
C ILE A 8 3.76 -5.54 14.87
N LEU A 9 4.07 -5.93 16.10
CA LEU A 9 5.23 -5.45 16.84
C LEU A 9 6.54 -5.86 16.15
N ALA A 10 6.66 -7.10 15.69
CA ALA A 10 7.84 -7.60 14.99
C ALA A 10 8.14 -6.78 13.71
N ASN A 11 7.14 -6.54 12.86
CA ASN A 11 7.33 -5.75 11.63
C ASN A 11 7.42 -4.24 11.88
N LYS A 12 6.76 -3.71 12.92
CA LYS A 12 6.94 -2.30 13.33
C LYS A 12 8.37 -2.07 13.81
N ASN A 13 8.94 -3.04 14.52
CA ASN A 13 10.33 -3.00 14.96
C ASN A 13 11.31 -3.28 13.81
N SER A 14 10.90 -4.00 12.76
CA SER A 14 11.74 -4.27 11.59
C SER A 14 11.79 -3.12 10.58
N GLY A 15 10.96 -2.09 10.72
CA GLY A 15 10.88 -0.94 9.79
C GLY A 15 10.17 -1.20 8.46
N ARG A 16 9.87 -2.47 8.13
CA ARG A 16 9.32 -2.86 6.82
C ARG A 16 7.98 -2.22 6.48
N THR A 17 7.14 -1.95 7.48
CA THR A 17 5.88 -1.21 7.27
C THR A 17 6.15 0.21 6.79
N LYS A 18 7.17 0.87 7.35
CA LYS A 18 7.58 2.21 6.94
C LYS A 18 8.21 2.18 5.54
N ASP A 19 9.05 1.19 5.26
CA ASP A 19 9.63 1.01 3.92
C ASP A 19 8.54 0.87 2.86
N LEU A 20 7.42 0.21 3.19
CA LEU A 20 6.28 0.05 2.28
C LEU A 20 5.55 1.37 2.08
N GLU A 21 5.31 2.12 3.15
CA GLU A 21 4.72 3.45 3.08
C GLU A 21 5.58 4.38 2.19
N ASP A 22 6.90 4.36 2.38
CA ASP A 22 7.84 5.16 1.59
C ASP A 22 7.86 4.72 0.11
N ALA A 23 7.84 3.42 -0.16
CA ALA A 23 7.76 2.89 -1.52
C ALA A 23 6.44 3.26 -2.22
N LEU A 24 5.30 3.17 -1.52
CA LEU A 24 4.00 3.57 -2.04
C LEU A 24 3.90 5.09 -2.24
N ASN A 25 4.54 5.89 -1.38
CA ASN A 25 4.68 7.33 -1.61
C ASN A 25 5.47 7.60 -2.91
N GLY A 26 6.52 6.82 -3.21
CA GLY A 26 7.23 6.89 -4.49
C GLY A 26 6.33 6.60 -5.69
N VAL A 27 5.42 5.62 -5.58
CA VAL A 27 4.41 5.34 -6.61
C VAL A 27 3.43 6.52 -6.74
N GLU A 28 2.96 7.08 -5.64
CA GLU A 28 2.06 8.25 -5.66
C GLU A 28 2.71 9.45 -6.36
N VAL A 29 3.99 9.73 -6.08
CA VAL A 29 4.74 10.80 -6.76
C VAL A 29 4.86 10.52 -8.27
N THR A 30 5.17 9.29 -8.65
CA THR A 30 5.30 8.89 -10.06
C THR A 30 4.00 9.11 -10.84
N TYR A 31 2.86 8.83 -10.20
CA TYR A 31 1.53 8.96 -10.80
C TYR A 31 0.76 10.21 -10.35
N ALA A 32 1.45 11.21 -9.77
CA ALA A 32 0.83 12.40 -9.20
C ALA A 32 -0.02 13.18 -10.20
N ARG A 33 0.39 13.23 -11.48
CA ARG A 33 -0.41 13.88 -12.54
C ARG A 33 -1.74 13.16 -12.79
N TRP A 34 -1.77 11.83 -12.72
CA TRP A 34 -2.98 11.07 -12.90
C TRP A 34 -3.90 11.20 -11.68
N LEU A 35 -3.35 11.06 -10.48
CA LEU A 35 -4.06 11.26 -9.21
C LEU A 35 -4.60 12.69 -9.05
N GLY A 36 -3.82 13.68 -9.49
CA GLY A 36 -4.19 15.09 -9.48
C GLY A 36 -5.42 15.42 -10.32
N ASN A 37 -5.66 14.66 -11.39
CA ASN A 37 -6.84 14.83 -12.24
C ASN A 37 -8.05 14.04 -11.75
N ARG A 38 -7.87 13.14 -10.78
CA ARG A 38 -8.91 12.26 -10.25
C ARG A 38 -9.59 12.88 -9.03
N VAL A 39 -10.88 12.61 -8.90
CA VAL A 39 -11.69 13.03 -7.74
C VAL A 39 -11.48 12.03 -6.61
N ASN A 40 -11.18 12.52 -5.42
CA ASN A 40 -11.00 11.72 -4.22
C ASN A 40 -12.29 10.96 -3.89
N ILE A 41 -12.16 9.63 -3.74
CA ILE A 41 -13.31 8.73 -3.52
C ILE A 41 -13.96 8.89 -2.15
N HIS A 42 -13.31 9.57 -1.21
CA HIS A 42 -13.81 9.79 0.14
C HIS A 42 -14.35 11.20 0.35
N THR A 43 -13.69 12.22 -0.23
CA THR A 43 -14.09 13.62 -0.03
C THR A 43 -14.90 14.20 -1.19
N GLY A 44 -14.85 13.59 -2.38
CA GLY A 44 -15.46 14.16 -3.58
C GLY A 44 -14.71 15.34 -4.19
N GLU A 45 -13.52 15.67 -3.68
CA GLU A 45 -12.70 16.80 -4.14
C GLU A 45 -11.40 16.33 -4.82
N LYS A 46 -10.75 17.17 -5.63
CA LYS A 46 -9.42 16.88 -6.17
C LYS A 46 -8.32 17.46 -5.26
N PRO A 47 -7.13 16.86 -5.19
CA PRO A 47 -6.71 15.63 -5.86
C PRO A 47 -7.08 14.35 -5.07
N ASP A 48 -7.18 13.23 -5.79
CA ASP A 48 -7.22 11.90 -5.16
C ASP A 48 -5.82 11.49 -4.66
N ARG A 49 -5.76 10.47 -3.79
CA ARG A 49 -4.50 9.95 -3.23
C ARG A 49 -4.40 8.45 -3.41
N LEU A 50 -3.19 7.95 -3.60
CA LEU A 50 -2.96 6.51 -3.76
C LEU A 50 -3.34 5.76 -2.49
N GLY A 51 -3.13 6.38 -1.32
CA GLY A 51 -3.54 5.88 0.00
C GLY A 51 -5.01 5.48 0.10
N ASN A 52 -5.89 6.01 -0.74
CA ASN A 52 -7.30 5.64 -0.74
C ASN A 52 -7.56 4.25 -1.33
N TYR A 53 -6.60 3.72 -2.09
CA TYR A 53 -6.74 2.51 -2.90
C TYR A 53 -6.01 1.29 -2.37
N PHE A 54 -5.22 1.38 -1.32
CA PHE A 54 -4.58 0.20 -0.76
C PHE A 54 -4.91 0.01 0.72
N ARG A 55 -4.82 -1.23 1.17
CA ARG A 55 -4.89 -1.60 2.58
C ARG A 55 -3.83 -2.62 2.89
N CYS A 56 -3.20 -2.45 4.04
CA CYS A 56 -2.27 -3.40 4.60
C CYS A 56 -2.82 -3.83 5.96
N PHE A 57 -2.89 -5.13 6.21
CA PHE A 57 -3.40 -5.69 7.47
C PHE A 57 -2.74 -7.04 7.76
N TYR A 58 -2.82 -7.50 9.00
CA TYR A 58 -2.25 -8.78 9.42
C TYR A 58 -3.36 -9.81 9.64
N ASN A 59 -3.10 -11.06 9.25
CA ASN A 59 -3.92 -12.22 9.57
C ASN A 59 -3.04 -13.42 9.95
N GLU A 60 -3.65 -14.60 10.08
CA GLU A 60 -2.97 -15.86 10.44
C GLU A 60 -1.84 -16.26 9.48
N THR A 61 -1.89 -15.78 8.23
CA THR A 61 -0.88 -16.04 7.20
C THR A 61 0.20 -14.96 7.11
N GLY A 62 0.12 -13.93 7.97
CA GLY A 62 1.06 -12.82 8.02
C GLY A 62 0.50 -11.53 7.43
N ILE A 63 1.38 -10.69 6.89
CA ILE A 63 1.01 -9.41 6.29
C ILE A 63 0.27 -9.63 4.96
N GLN A 64 -0.90 -9.01 4.85
CA GLN A 64 -1.74 -9.00 3.67
C GLN A 64 -1.74 -7.61 3.08
N PHE A 65 -1.61 -7.55 1.75
CA PHE A 65 -1.71 -6.33 0.99
C PHE A 65 -2.86 -6.45 0.00
N TYR A 66 -3.68 -5.41 -0.06
CA TYR A 66 -4.83 -5.34 -0.94
C TYR A 66 -4.81 -4.01 -1.68
N VAL A 67 -5.02 -4.06 -2.99
CA VAL A 67 -5.24 -2.88 -3.84
C VAL A 67 -6.68 -2.93 -4.33
N LYS A 68 -7.46 -1.90 -4.00
CA LYS A 68 -8.83 -1.70 -4.44
C LYS A 68 -8.89 -1.51 -5.94
N ASP A 69 -10.02 -1.92 -6.51
CA ASP A 69 -10.36 -1.66 -7.90
C ASP A 69 -10.45 -0.15 -8.22
N GLY A 70 -10.29 0.17 -9.49
CA GLY A 70 -10.41 1.54 -10.00
C GLY A 70 -9.09 2.25 -10.24
N LEU A 71 -7.95 1.64 -9.90
CA LEU A 71 -6.64 2.04 -10.39
C LEU A 71 -6.35 1.41 -11.77
N PRO A 72 -5.64 2.11 -12.67
CA PRO A 72 -5.04 1.51 -13.85
C PRO A 72 -4.16 0.32 -13.48
N THR A 73 -4.07 -0.64 -14.40
CA THR A 73 -3.26 -1.85 -14.22
C THR A 73 -1.80 -1.51 -13.90
N ASP A 74 -1.24 -0.48 -14.51
CA ASP A 74 0.16 -0.07 -14.27
C ASP A 74 0.40 0.42 -12.83
N ILE A 75 -0.54 1.22 -12.28
CA ILE A 75 -0.44 1.71 -10.90
C ILE A 75 -0.64 0.55 -9.92
N THR A 76 -1.59 -0.34 -10.22
CA THR A 76 -1.85 -1.55 -9.43
C THR A 76 -0.61 -2.44 -9.37
N ASN A 77 0.04 -2.67 -10.52
CA ASN A 77 1.27 -3.44 -10.62
C ASN A 77 2.43 -2.77 -9.87
N ALA A 78 2.54 -1.44 -9.93
CA ALA A 78 3.56 -0.70 -9.18
C ALA A 78 3.39 -0.86 -7.66
N CYS A 79 2.15 -0.78 -7.15
CA CYS A 79 1.85 -1.06 -5.74
C CYS A 79 2.23 -2.48 -5.33
N TRP A 80 1.87 -3.48 -6.13
CA TRP A 80 2.24 -4.88 -5.87
C TRP A 80 3.74 -5.12 -5.95
N SER A 81 4.44 -4.45 -6.87
CA SER A 81 5.89 -4.51 -6.96
C SER A 81 6.56 -3.95 -5.71
N ALA A 82 6.09 -2.79 -5.22
CA ALA A 82 6.58 -2.19 -3.98
C ALA A 82 6.36 -3.10 -2.77
N PHE A 83 5.19 -3.74 -2.68
CA PHE A 83 4.92 -4.71 -1.63
C PHE A 83 5.84 -5.92 -1.70
N ARG A 84 5.99 -6.53 -2.88
CA ARG A 84 6.83 -7.72 -3.07
C ARG A 84 8.30 -7.43 -2.82
N SER A 85 8.83 -6.28 -3.22
CA SER A 85 10.24 -5.94 -2.99
C SER A 85 10.61 -5.85 -1.51
N ILE A 86 9.62 -5.63 -0.63
CA ILE A 86 9.84 -5.48 0.81
C ILE A 86 9.49 -6.76 1.55
N PHE A 87 8.37 -7.40 1.19
CA PHE A 87 7.80 -8.53 1.93
C PHE A 87 8.08 -9.90 1.32
N ASP A 88 8.33 -9.96 0.01
CA ASP A 88 8.58 -11.20 -0.72
C ASP A 88 10.06 -11.30 -1.10
N ASN A 89 10.92 -11.46 -0.07
CA ASN A 89 12.30 -11.89 -0.29
C ASN A 89 12.29 -13.40 -0.58
N LYS A 90 11.96 -13.78 -1.81
CA LYS A 90 12.41 -15.06 -2.36
C LYS A 90 13.74 -14.84 -3.06
N GLY A 91 14.79 -14.80 -2.25
CA GLY A 91 16.18 -15.06 -2.62
C GLY A 91 16.68 -16.25 -1.82
#